data_AF-A0A285ND30-F1
#
_entry.id   AF-A0A285ND30-F1
#
_cell.length_a   1.000
_cell.length_b   1.000
_cell.length_c   1.000
_cell.angle_alpha   90.00
_cell.angle_beta   90.00
_cell.angle_gamma   90.00
#
_symmetry.space_group_name_H-M   'P 1'
#
loop_
_entity.id
_entity.type
_entity.pdbx_description
1 polymer ?
#
loop_
_entity_poly.entity_id
_entity_poly.type
_entity_poly.pdbx_seq_one_letter_code
_entity_poly.pdbx_strand_id
1 'polypeptide(L)'
;MKAFRLKYLAARQIIKASGLMVATSLLTLAANSAQAHNNQVTIKDQGNKRCILSNGLPDHSTGSFPNRGNPHTISAQSIRLCVNKNPKKRSRATPIRGSIGVALNGVQIRPGTADYYDPSGRRGFSRNRSSGWNLEGMGARTQLGMDRNNAHVDQRGLYHYHGPSRALSKSGKGTLIGYAADGFEIHYVGKRKTSSYKLKGGKRSSGPGGRHDGTYVQDWQYVAGSGNLDQCNGGTLNGKFVYFATDTYPFFPRCLWGSASSDFKVGRGRGNQRGQRPQFGQGGQRPNNGFLGRSNQANNQSFGGQRPQGRGMGQGRFGPPQEALQACTSKNTGQRCGFNAPGGRQISGTCGVTPDRQLACMPRGGRRP
;
A
#
# COMPACT_ATOMS: atom_id res chain seq x y z
N MET A 1 -63.42 -62.16 -10.04
CA MET A 1 -62.98 -62.49 -11.41
C MET A 1 -61.46 -62.71 -11.33
N LYS A 2 -60.94 -63.94 -11.21
CA LYS A 2 -60.33 -64.77 -12.30
C LYS A 2 -59.64 -63.90 -13.36
N ALA A 3 -58.36 -64.00 -13.73
CA ALA A 3 -57.46 -65.15 -13.94
C ALA A 3 -55.98 -64.67 -13.98
N PHE A 4 -55.01 -65.33 -13.32
CA PHE A 4 -54.08 -66.37 -13.84
C PHE A 4 -53.18 -66.01 -15.04
N ARG A 5 -51.84 -65.90 -14.85
CA ARG A 5 -50.85 -66.91 -15.32
C ARG A 5 -49.37 -66.54 -15.03
N LEU A 6 -48.66 -67.53 -14.50
CA LEU A 6 -47.20 -67.73 -14.45
C LEU A 6 -46.53 -67.72 -15.83
N LYS A 7 -45.21 -67.43 -15.91
CA LYS A 7 -44.16 -68.37 -16.40
C LYS A 7 -42.71 -67.82 -16.38
N TYR A 8 -41.83 -68.60 -15.73
CA TYR A 8 -40.47 -69.07 -16.13
C TYR A 8 -39.26 -68.13 -16.40
N LEU A 9 -38.26 -68.26 -15.50
CA LEU A 9 -36.84 -68.64 -15.67
C LEU A 9 -35.88 -67.97 -16.68
N ALA A 10 -34.79 -67.45 -16.07
CA ALA A 10 -33.35 -67.56 -16.41
C ALA A 10 -32.73 -66.79 -17.59
N ALA A 11 -31.77 -65.90 -17.27
CA ALA A 11 -30.52 -65.75 -18.01
C ALA A 11 -29.41 -65.15 -17.11
N ARG A 12 -28.33 -65.90 -16.92
CA ARG A 12 -27.05 -65.42 -16.39
C ARG A 12 -26.39 -64.53 -17.45
N GLN A 13 -25.92 -63.34 -17.08
CA GLN A 13 -24.76 -62.74 -17.73
C GLN A 13 -23.81 -62.10 -16.72
N ILE A 14 -22.57 -62.56 -16.85
CA ILE A 14 -21.35 -62.17 -16.15
C ILE A 14 -20.99 -60.76 -16.65
N ILE A 15 -21.00 -59.75 -15.78
CA ILE A 15 -20.40 -58.45 -16.08
C ILE A 15 -19.31 -58.15 -15.05
N LYS A 16 -18.10 -58.52 -15.48
CA LYS A 16 -16.77 -57.95 -15.19
C LYS A 16 -16.72 -56.91 -14.07
N ALA A 17 -16.04 -57.30 -12.99
CA ALA A 17 -15.37 -56.39 -12.08
C ALA A 17 -14.50 -55.42 -12.88
N SER A 18 -14.93 -54.16 -12.96
CA SER A 18 -14.09 -53.04 -13.37
C SER A 18 -13.96 -52.17 -12.14
N GLY A 19 -12.82 -52.33 -11.45
CA GLY A 19 -12.46 -51.53 -10.29
C GLY A 19 -12.40 -50.06 -10.69
N LEU A 20 -13.40 -49.30 -10.27
CA LEU A 20 -13.30 -47.85 -10.27
C LEU A 20 -12.61 -47.47 -8.96
N MET A 21 -11.27 -47.41 -8.98
CA MET A 21 -10.54 -46.66 -7.97
C MET A 21 -11.00 -45.21 -8.10
N VAL A 22 -11.96 -44.81 -7.26
CA VAL A 22 -12.26 -43.41 -7.03
C VAL A 22 -11.04 -42.84 -6.32
N ALA A 23 -10.10 -42.31 -7.09
CA ALA A 23 -9.03 -41.48 -6.58
C ALA A 23 -9.69 -40.22 -6.02
N THR A 24 -10.07 -40.25 -4.74
CA THR A 24 -10.39 -39.06 -3.95
C THR A 24 -9.16 -38.17 -3.98
N SER A 25 -9.14 -37.26 -4.94
CA SER A 25 -8.22 -36.14 -4.97
C SER A 25 -8.59 -35.28 -3.77
N LEU A 26 -7.93 -35.53 -2.63
CA LEU A 26 -7.93 -34.59 -1.52
C LEU A 26 -7.30 -33.31 -2.03
N LEU A 27 -8.15 -32.39 -2.49
CA LEU A 27 -7.79 -31.01 -2.71
C LEU A 27 -7.48 -30.44 -1.33
N THR A 28 -6.21 -30.52 -0.92
CA THR A 28 -5.71 -29.80 0.24
C THR A 28 -5.84 -28.31 -0.08
N LEU A 29 -6.98 -27.74 0.29
CA LEU A 29 -7.10 -26.31 0.49
C LEU A 29 -6.06 -25.97 1.57
N ALA A 30 -4.86 -25.58 1.14
CA ALA A 30 -3.90 -24.94 2.00
C ALA A 30 -4.61 -23.70 2.53
N ALA A 31 -5.17 -23.82 3.73
CA ALA A 31 -5.62 -22.67 4.48
C ALA A 31 -4.37 -21.80 4.60
N ASN A 32 -4.36 -20.67 3.89
CA ASN A 32 -3.36 -19.63 4.11
C ASN A 32 -3.57 -19.15 5.54
N SER A 33 -2.90 -19.80 6.48
CA SER A 33 -2.93 -19.47 7.89
C SER A 33 -2.52 -18.02 8.00
N ALA A 34 -3.50 -17.17 8.32
CA ALA A 34 -3.29 -15.76 8.54
C ALA A 34 -2.34 -15.64 9.74
N GLN A 35 -1.04 -15.43 9.49
CA GLN A 35 -0.04 -15.35 10.55
C GLN A 35 -0.34 -14.12 11.40
N ALA A 36 -0.80 -14.36 12.63
CA ALA A 36 -0.68 -13.38 13.69
C ALA A 36 0.82 -13.23 13.98
N HIS A 37 1.34 -12.02 13.86
CA HIS A 37 2.75 -11.76 14.12
C HIS A 37 2.98 -11.74 15.63
N ASN A 38 4.22 -12.04 16.07
CA ASN A 38 4.61 -11.86 17.47
C ASN A 38 4.77 -10.35 17.76
N ASN A 39 3.66 -9.65 17.94
CA ASN A 39 3.65 -8.22 18.24
C ASN A 39 4.36 -7.95 19.57
N GLN A 40 5.29 -7.01 19.55
CA GLN A 40 5.95 -6.51 20.75
C GLN A 40 5.84 -5.00 20.76
N VAL A 41 5.16 -4.47 21.76
CA VAL A 41 5.03 -3.04 22.00
C VAL A 41 5.07 -2.76 23.50
N THR A 42 5.88 -1.77 23.89
CA THR A 42 5.89 -1.20 25.22
C THR A 42 5.66 0.29 25.10
N ILE A 43 4.60 0.78 25.74
CA ILE A 43 4.33 2.21 25.88
C ILE A 43 4.63 2.56 27.34
N LYS A 44 5.63 3.41 27.55
CA LYS A 44 6.03 3.86 28.89
C LYS A 44 6.23 5.36 28.94
N ASP A 45 5.89 5.94 30.07
CA ASP A 45 6.17 7.34 30.35
C ASP A 45 7.57 7.47 30.97
N GLN A 46 8.34 8.44 30.50
CA GLN A 46 9.70 8.75 30.97
C GLN A 46 9.78 10.28 31.15
N GLY A 47 9.59 10.73 32.39
CA GLY A 47 9.41 12.16 32.69
C GLY A 47 8.23 12.75 31.91
N ASN A 48 8.48 13.80 31.12
CA ASN A 48 7.46 14.46 30.28
C ASN A 48 7.29 13.83 28.89
N LYS A 49 7.91 12.67 28.63
CA LYS A 49 7.80 11.95 27.37
C LYS A 49 6.98 10.67 27.51
N ARG A 50 6.22 10.34 26.46
CA ARG A 50 5.62 9.03 26.25
C ARG A 50 6.40 8.34 25.16
N CYS A 51 7.03 7.23 25.48
CA CYS A 51 7.89 6.49 24.58
C CYS A 51 7.27 5.15 24.20
N ILE A 52 7.18 4.91 22.90
CA ILE A 52 6.72 3.68 22.29
C ILE A 52 7.94 2.93 21.78
N LEU A 53 8.20 1.76 22.34
CA LEU A 53 9.20 0.81 21.85
C LEU A 53 8.45 -0.31 21.16
N SER A 54 8.79 -0.64 19.92
CA SER A 54 8.07 -1.67 19.18
C SER A 54 8.92 -2.40 18.17
N ASN A 55 8.55 -3.64 17.88
CA ASN A 55 9.06 -4.38 16.74
C ASN A 55 8.34 -4.07 15.41
N GLY A 56 7.33 -3.19 15.42
CA GLY A 56 6.63 -2.74 14.22
C GLY A 56 5.72 -3.78 13.55
N LEU A 57 5.57 -4.95 14.14
CA LEU A 57 4.64 -5.99 13.67
C LEU A 57 3.25 -5.75 14.24
N PRO A 58 2.14 -5.99 13.52
CA PRO A 58 0.80 -5.84 14.06
C PRO A 58 0.41 -6.98 15.01
N ASP A 59 -0.50 -6.71 15.93
CA ASP A 59 -1.19 -7.67 16.82
C ASP A 59 -2.39 -8.36 16.15
N HIS A 60 -2.50 -8.21 14.83
CA HIS A 60 -3.53 -8.82 14.01
C HIS A 60 -2.90 -9.46 12.78
N SER A 61 -3.65 -10.35 12.14
CA SER A 61 -3.20 -10.95 10.89
C SER A 61 -3.12 -9.94 9.75
N THR A 62 -2.12 -10.11 8.89
CA THR A 62 -1.87 -9.29 7.71
C THR A 62 -2.36 -9.97 6.44
N GLY A 63 -2.31 -9.25 5.32
CA GLY A 63 -2.31 -9.88 4.00
C GLY A 63 -1.01 -10.66 3.74
N SER A 64 -0.99 -11.38 2.63
CA SER A 64 0.23 -12.02 2.11
C SER A 64 1.15 -10.98 1.48
N PHE A 65 2.40 -10.97 1.91
CA PHE A 65 3.47 -10.11 1.41
C PHE A 65 4.72 -10.96 1.19
N PRO A 66 5.34 -10.93 0.00
CA PRO A 66 5.03 -10.06 -1.13
C PRO A 66 3.72 -10.44 -1.85
N ASN A 67 3.18 -9.49 -2.63
CA ASN A 67 2.02 -9.66 -3.50
C ASN A 67 2.18 -8.84 -4.81
N ARG A 68 1.21 -8.95 -5.72
CA ARG A 68 1.26 -8.30 -7.06
C ARG A 68 1.53 -6.79 -7.00
N GLY A 69 0.98 -6.09 -6.00
CA GLY A 69 1.15 -4.64 -5.85
C GLY A 69 2.34 -4.24 -4.96
N ASN A 70 2.89 -5.18 -4.19
CA ASN A 70 3.95 -4.92 -3.22
C ASN A 70 4.98 -6.07 -3.16
N PRO A 71 6.21 -5.87 -3.66
CA PRO A 71 7.24 -6.91 -3.70
C PRO A 71 7.99 -7.10 -2.37
N HIS A 72 7.61 -6.40 -1.30
CA HIS A 72 8.34 -6.40 -0.03
C HIS A 72 7.73 -7.38 0.98
N THR A 73 8.58 -7.95 1.84
CA THR A 73 8.20 -8.89 2.91
C THR A 73 8.22 -8.20 4.26
N ILE A 74 7.24 -8.50 5.12
CA ILE A 74 7.20 -7.97 6.49
C ILE A 74 8.41 -8.48 7.28
N SER A 75 9.07 -7.59 8.04
CA SER A 75 10.12 -7.95 8.98
C SER A 75 10.02 -7.14 10.27
N ALA A 76 10.45 -7.74 11.38
CA ALA A 76 10.56 -7.04 12.65
C ALA A 76 11.56 -5.87 12.53
N GLN A 77 11.23 -4.76 13.18
CA GLN A 77 12.00 -3.52 13.21
C GLN A 77 12.50 -3.26 14.64
N SER A 78 13.40 -2.30 14.81
CA SER A 78 13.74 -1.76 16.14
C SER A 78 13.29 -0.31 16.20
N ILE A 79 12.09 -0.09 16.75
CA ILE A 79 11.44 1.23 16.75
C ILE A 79 11.45 1.79 18.16
N ARG A 80 11.91 3.04 18.28
CA ARG A 80 11.75 3.86 19.47
C ARG A 80 11.24 5.24 19.06
N LEU A 81 10.04 5.58 19.51
CA LEU A 81 9.36 6.84 19.21
C LEU A 81 8.90 7.49 20.50
N CYS A 82 9.44 8.65 20.85
CA CYS A 82 9.05 9.40 22.03
C CYS A 82 8.35 10.71 21.65
N VAL A 83 7.20 10.96 22.26
CA VAL A 83 6.39 12.18 22.06
C VAL A 83 6.17 12.91 23.38
N ASN A 84 5.77 14.18 23.34
CA ASN A 84 5.43 14.92 24.55
C ASN A 84 4.12 14.38 25.15
N LYS A 85 4.08 14.13 26.46
CA LYS A 85 2.85 13.71 27.16
C LYS A 85 1.79 14.81 27.21
N ASN A 86 2.27 16.06 27.28
CA ASN A 86 1.45 17.26 27.40
C ASN A 86 1.68 18.14 26.15
N PRO A 87 1.18 17.74 24.98
CA PRO A 87 1.35 18.50 23.75
C PRO A 87 0.57 19.83 23.84
N LYS A 88 1.16 20.89 23.27
CA LYS A 88 0.53 22.21 23.19
C LYS A 88 0.15 22.52 21.76
N LYS A 89 -1.10 22.93 21.54
CA LYS A 89 -1.59 23.34 20.22
C LYS A 89 -0.98 24.69 19.89
N ARG A 90 -0.36 24.82 18.72
CA ARG A 90 0.19 26.07 18.19
C ARG A 90 -0.84 26.76 17.29
N SER A 91 -0.59 28.02 16.96
CA SER A 91 -1.45 28.81 16.06
C SER A 91 -1.36 28.39 14.59
N ARG A 92 -0.31 27.66 14.20
CA ARG A 92 -0.06 27.24 12.81
C ARG A 92 0.08 25.73 12.70
N ALA A 93 -0.71 25.15 11.79
CA ALA A 93 -0.56 23.76 11.36
C ALA A 93 0.72 23.59 10.52
N THR A 94 1.46 22.52 10.79
CA THR A 94 2.70 22.17 10.10
C THR A 94 2.51 20.87 9.31
N PRO A 95 2.64 20.89 7.97
CA PRO A 95 2.62 19.67 7.17
C PRO A 95 3.72 18.69 7.62
N ILE A 96 3.39 17.40 7.63
CA ILE A 96 4.35 16.34 7.97
C ILE A 96 4.40 15.30 6.84
N ARG A 97 5.59 14.71 6.64
CA ARG A 97 5.83 13.64 5.67
C ARG A 97 6.34 12.40 6.40
N GLY A 98 6.08 11.23 5.84
CA GLY A 98 6.46 9.96 6.46
C GLY A 98 5.47 9.56 7.55
N SER A 99 5.98 9.21 8.73
CA SER A 99 5.18 8.78 9.86
C SER A 99 4.59 9.98 10.59
N ILE A 100 3.26 10.03 10.66
CA ILE A 100 2.53 11.10 11.35
C ILE A 100 2.26 10.74 12.81
N GLY A 101 2.44 9.47 13.15
CA GLY A 101 2.13 8.92 14.46
C GLY A 101 2.40 7.43 14.53
N VAL A 102 2.06 6.83 15.65
CA VAL A 102 2.20 5.41 15.95
C VAL A 102 0.94 4.91 16.63
N ALA A 103 0.43 3.76 16.17
CA ALA A 103 -0.73 3.10 16.74
C ALA A 103 -0.41 2.48 18.11
N LEU A 104 -1.43 2.16 18.90
CA LEU A 104 -1.23 1.53 20.22
C LEU A 104 -0.58 0.15 20.14
N ASN A 105 -0.73 -0.56 19.02
CA ASN A 105 -0.04 -1.82 18.75
C ASN A 105 1.41 -1.62 18.25
N GLY A 106 1.92 -0.38 18.17
CA GLY A 106 3.30 -0.07 17.81
C GLY A 106 3.58 0.06 16.31
N VAL A 107 2.58 -0.18 15.46
CA VAL A 107 2.70 0.01 14.00
C VAL A 107 2.65 1.51 13.65
N GLN A 108 3.53 1.96 12.75
CA GLN A 108 3.57 3.37 12.34
C GLN A 108 2.39 3.74 11.45
N ILE A 109 1.91 4.98 11.60
CA ILE A 109 0.83 5.56 10.80
C ILE A 109 1.47 6.47 9.75
N ARG A 110 1.34 6.10 8.48
CA ARG A 110 1.98 6.75 7.32
C ARG A 110 0.95 6.93 6.21
N PRO A 111 0.05 7.93 6.30
CA PRO A 111 -1.05 8.04 5.36
C PRO A 111 -0.59 8.53 3.98
N GLY A 112 0.53 9.25 3.90
CA GLY A 112 1.09 9.76 2.64
C GLY A 112 2.02 8.77 1.95
N THR A 113 2.20 8.95 0.64
CA THR A 113 3.20 8.23 -0.15
C THR A 113 4.32 9.19 -0.58
N ALA A 114 5.46 8.64 -0.98
CA ALA A 114 6.49 9.39 -1.68
C ALA A 114 6.43 9.19 -3.21
N ASP A 115 5.35 8.59 -3.72
CA ASP A 115 5.16 8.29 -5.13
C ASP A 115 4.30 9.36 -5.80
N TYR A 116 4.61 9.64 -7.06
CA TYR A 116 3.96 10.66 -7.88
C TYR A 116 3.65 10.06 -9.23
N TYR A 117 2.60 10.56 -9.88
CA TYR A 117 2.27 10.19 -11.26
C TYR A 117 3.50 10.34 -12.14
N ASP A 118 3.84 9.28 -12.87
CA ASP A 118 4.98 9.24 -13.77
C ASP A 118 4.63 8.30 -14.94
N PRO A 119 4.27 8.86 -16.12
CA PRO A 119 3.91 8.05 -17.28
C PRO A 119 5.10 7.28 -17.87
N SER A 120 6.34 7.66 -17.53
CA SER A 120 7.55 6.92 -17.93
C SER A 120 7.85 5.74 -17.00
N GLY A 121 7.29 5.76 -15.78
CA GLY A 121 7.45 4.69 -14.82
C GLY A 121 6.65 3.45 -15.21
N ARG A 122 7.25 2.26 -15.04
CA ARG A 122 6.60 0.96 -15.34
C ARG A 122 5.23 0.77 -14.68
N ARG A 123 5.01 1.40 -13.51
CA ARG A 123 3.76 1.33 -12.74
C ARG A 123 2.83 2.53 -12.97
N GLY A 124 3.20 3.50 -13.81
CA GLY A 124 2.51 4.78 -13.95
C GLY A 124 2.79 5.77 -12.81
N PHE A 125 3.70 5.42 -11.90
CA PHE A 125 4.16 6.28 -10.80
C PHE A 125 5.58 5.94 -10.39
N SER A 126 6.30 6.94 -9.86
CA SER A 126 7.67 6.80 -9.36
C SER A 126 7.96 7.82 -8.25
N ARG A 127 9.21 7.90 -7.78
CA ARG A 127 9.67 8.94 -6.85
C ARG A 127 9.87 10.30 -7.54
N ASN A 128 9.72 10.39 -8.86
CA ASN A 128 9.86 11.63 -9.60
C ASN A 128 8.67 12.56 -9.34
N ARG A 129 8.94 13.71 -8.71
CA ARG A 129 7.92 14.65 -8.26
C ARG A 129 7.47 15.63 -9.37
N SER A 130 8.05 15.55 -10.57
CA SER A 130 7.90 16.54 -11.64
C SER A 130 6.46 16.79 -12.05
N SER A 131 5.58 15.77 -11.99
CA SER A 131 4.17 15.92 -12.32
C SER A 131 3.39 16.77 -11.32
N GLY A 132 3.86 16.86 -10.07
CA GLY A 132 3.12 17.48 -8.97
C GLY A 132 1.92 16.66 -8.46
N TRP A 133 1.59 15.52 -9.09
CA TRP A 133 0.47 14.66 -8.72
C TRP A 133 0.94 13.56 -7.78
N ASN A 134 0.81 13.76 -6.47
CA ASN A 134 1.23 12.82 -5.43
C ASN A 134 0.18 11.73 -5.23
N LEU A 135 0.61 10.48 -5.30
CA LEU A 135 -0.25 9.33 -5.12
C LEU A 135 -0.82 9.29 -3.69
N GLU A 136 -2.13 9.22 -3.55
CA GLU A 136 -2.80 9.09 -2.25
C GLU A 136 -2.76 7.63 -1.81
N GLY A 137 -2.40 7.34 -0.57
CA GLY A 137 -2.22 5.97 -0.10
C GLY A 137 -3.48 5.12 -0.27
N MET A 138 -4.60 5.58 0.29
CA MET A 138 -5.87 4.83 0.24
C MET A 138 -6.55 4.92 -1.13
N GLY A 139 -6.41 6.03 -1.85
CA GLY A 139 -6.87 6.18 -3.23
C GLY A 139 -6.15 5.24 -4.19
N ALA A 140 -4.86 4.97 -3.94
CA ALA A 140 -4.03 4.05 -4.74
C ALA A 140 -3.86 2.67 -4.11
N ARG A 141 -4.78 2.28 -3.23
CA ARG A 141 -4.71 1.05 -2.43
C ARG A 141 -4.32 -0.19 -3.22
N THR A 142 -4.98 -0.42 -4.36
CA THR A 142 -4.74 -1.59 -5.22
C THR A 142 -3.35 -1.53 -5.86
N GLN A 143 -2.92 -0.36 -6.31
CA GLN A 143 -1.62 -0.14 -6.95
C GLN A 143 -0.46 -0.31 -5.97
N LEU A 144 -0.70 -0.04 -4.68
CA LEU A 144 0.26 -0.16 -3.59
C LEU A 144 0.26 -1.53 -2.90
N GLY A 145 -0.60 -2.45 -3.35
CA GLY A 145 -0.69 -3.82 -2.81
C GLY A 145 -1.11 -3.88 -1.34
N MET A 146 -1.99 -2.98 -0.91
CA MET A 146 -2.43 -2.93 0.49
C MET A 146 -3.31 -4.13 0.87
N ASP A 147 -3.19 -4.56 2.12
CA ASP A 147 -4.05 -5.59 2.68
C ASP A 147 -5.36 -5.04 3.25
N ARG A 148 -6.27 -5.93 3.68
CA ARG A 148 -7.58 -5.58 4.28
C ARG A 148 -7.52 -4.63 5.48
N ASN A 149 -6.36 -4.45 6.10
CA ASN A 149 -6.18 -3.58 7.26
C ASN A 149 -5.74 -2.17 6.87
N ASN A 150 -5.78 -1.82 5.58
CA ASN A 150 -5.40 -0.51 5.06
C ASN A 150 -3.91 -0.22 5.29
N ALA A 151 -3.09 -1.24 5.14
CA ALA A 151 -1.66 -1.20 5.35
C ALA A 151 -0.89 -1.97 4.28
N HIS A 152 0.38 -1.64 4.16
CA HIS A 152 1.32 -2.39 3.33
C HIS A 152 2.75 -2.28 3.90
N VAL A 153 3.70 -2.86 3.17
CA VAL A 153 5.09 -3.01 3.60
C VAL A 153 5.99 -2.10 2.78
N ASP A 154 6.88 -1.33 3.41
CA ASP A 154 7.90 -0.60 2.66
C ASP A 154 9.14 -1.46 2.35
N GLN A 155 10.08 -0.91 1.57
CA GLN A 155 11.29 -1.61 1.15
C GLN A 155 12.20 -2.13 2.27
N ARG A 156 12.01 -1.68 3.52
CA ARG A 156 12.76 -2.12 4.71
C ARG A 156 12.06 -3.25 5.46
N GLY A 157 10.88 -3.66 5.00
CA GLY A 157 10.02 -4.63 5.67
C GLY A 157 9.09 -4.02 6.73
N LEU A 158 9.02 -2.68 6.83
CA LEU A 158 8.13 -2.01 7.78
C LEU A 158 6.67 -2.07 7.29
N TYR A 159 5.84 -2.82 8.01
CA TYR A 159 4.38 -2.77 7.90
C TYR A 159 3.86 -1.44 8.49
N HIS A 160 2.93 -0.76 7.79
CA HIS A 160 2.41 0.53 8.24
C HIS A 160 1.01 0.85 7.70
N TYR A 161 0.22 1.59 8.49
CA TYR A 161 -1.16 1.95 8.15
C TYR A 161 -1.24 3.23 7.30
N HIS A 162 -2.09 3.18 6.28
CA HIS A 162 -2.51 4.33 5.48
C HIS A 162 -3.92 4.83 5.82
N GLY A 163 -4.79 3.96 6.35
CA GLY A 163 -6.13 4.32 6.80
C GLY A 163 -6.59 3.50 8.02
N PRO A 164 -7.69 3.90 8.68
CA PRO A 164 -8.25 3.15 9.79
C PRO A 164 -8.80 1.80 9.31
N SER A 165 -8.81 0.79 10.18
CA SER A 165 -9.40 -0.51 9.88
C SER A 165 -10.11 -1.09 11.10
N ARG A 166 -10.93 -2.13 10.89
CA ARG A 166 -11.57 -2.84 12.00
C ARG A 166 -10.53 -3.44 12.95
N ALA A 167 -9.45 -3.99 12.43
CA ALA A 167 -8.38 -4.57 13.23
C ALA A 167 -7.70 -3.50 14.09
N LEU A 168 -7.26 -2.39 13.49
CA LEU A 168 -6.64 -1.28 14.21
C LEU A 168 -7.56 -0.70 15.29
N SER A 169 -8.86 -0.57 14.99
CA SER A 169 -9.84 -0.05 15.95
C SER A 169 -9.99 -0.96 17.17
N LYS A 170 -9.94 -2.29 16.97
CA LYS A 170 -9.99 -3.28 18.06
C LYS A 170 -8.72 -3.31 18.90
N SER A 171 -7.57 -3.05 18.30
CA SER A 171 -6.28 -2.88 19.00
C SER A 171 -6.21 -1.58 19.82
N GLY A 172 -7.20 -0.69 19.66
CA GLY A 172 -7.33 0.55 20.41
C GLY A 172 -7.74 0.34 21.87
N LYS A 173 -7.76 1.45 22.62
CA LYS A 173 -8.33 1.53 23.97
C LYS A 173 -9.52 2.47 23.94
N GLY A 174 -10.73 1.91 23.91
CA GLY A 174 -11.93 2.69 23.64
C GLY A 174 -11.86 3.31 22.24
N THR A 175 -11.82 4.65 22.16
CA THR A 175 -11.68 5.36 20.87
C THR A 175 -10.23 5.70 20.52
N LEU A 176 -9.30 5.59 21.46
CA LEU A 176 -7.89 5.91 21.26
C LEU A 176 -7.24 4.80 20.43
N ILE A 177 -6.63 5.17 19.30
CA ILE A 177 -5.94 4.22 18.42
C ILE A 177 -4.43 4.48 18.30
N GLY A 178 -3.94 5.65 18.73
CA GLY A 178 -2.52 5.97 18.69
C GLY A 178 -2.18 7.38 19.13
N TYR A 179 -0.91 7.76 18.95
CA TYR A 179 -0.39 9.09 19.24
C TYR A 179 0.27 9.68 18.00
N ALA A 180 -0.02 10.94 17.71
CA ALA A 180 0.62 11.70 16.66
C ALA A 180 2.05 12.09 17.07
N ALA A 181 2.89 12.41 16.07
CA ALA A 181 4.30 12.75 16.29
C ALA A 181 4.51 13.97 17.19
N ASP A 182 3.51 14.84 17.32
CA ASP A 182 3.52 16.00 18.21
C ASP A 182 3.02 15.71 19.64
N GLY A 183 2.55 14.49 19.90
CA GLY A 183 2.09 13.99 21.19
C GLY A 183 0.58 13.99 21.40
N PHE A 184 -0.20 14.60 20.50
CA PHE A 184 -1.67 14.54 20.62
C PHE A 184 -2.19 13.14 20.32
N GLU A 185 -3.29 12.80 20.96
CA GLU A 185 -4.00 11.53 20.75
C GLU A 185 -4.63 11.48 19.35
N ILE A 186 -4.68 10.28 18.78
CA ILE A 186 -5.41 9.97 17.55
C ILE A 186 -6.55 9.03 17.92
N HIS A 187 -7.78 9.44 17.63
CA HIS A 187 -8.98 8.68 17.93
C HIS A 187 -9.71 8.23 16.67
N TYR A 188 -10.44 7.12 16.77
CA TYR A 188 -11.39 6.69 15.77
C TYR A 188 -12.77 6.51 16.40
N VAL A 189 -13.77 7.18 15.81
CA VAL A 189 -15.15 7.23 16.33
C VAL A 189 -16.19 6.96 15.25
N GLY A 190 -15.75 6.47 14.09
CA GLY A 190 -16.57 6.24 12.90
C GLY A 190 -17.23 7.54 12.40
N LYS A 191 -18.46 7.41 11.90
CA LYS A 191 -19.23 8.50 11.26
C LYS A 191 -19.52 9.72 12.14
N ARG A 192 -19.24 9.67 13.46
CA ARG A 192 -19.42 10.82 14.37
C ARG A 192 -18.46 11.97 14.08
N LYS A 193 -17.34 11.70 13.41
CA LYS A 193 -16.38 12.73 12.99
C LYS A 193 -16.16 12.66 11.49
N THR A 194 -16.37 13.78 10.84
CA THR A 194 -16.43 13.91 9.39
C THR A 194 -15.35 14.88 8.95
N SER A 195 -14.49 14.41 8.06
CA SER A 195 -13.47 15.23 7.42
C SER A 195 -14.11 16.39 6.65
N SER A 196 -13.46 17.54 6.69
CA SER A 196 -13.84 18.71 5.89
C SER A 196 -13.14 18.73 4.52
N TYR A 197 -12.64 17.59 4.05
CA TYR A 197 -12.15 17.44 2.68
C TYR A 197 -13.22 16.86 1.77
N LYS A 198 -13.30 17.41 0.57
CA LYS A 198 -14.20 16.94 -0.50
C LYS A 198 -13.40 16.55 -1.73
N LEU A 199 -13.88 15.51 -2.41
CA LEU A 199 -13.39 15.17 -3.74
C LEU A 199 -13.82 16.28 -4.71
N LYS A 200 -12.88 16.76 -5.53
CA LYS A 200 -13.19 17.76 -6.56
C LYS A 200 -14.11 17.17 -7.62
N GLY A 201 -15.00 17.99 -8.18
CA GLY A 201 -15.81 17.61 -9.35
C GLY A 201 -14.99 17.65 -10.65
N GLY A 202 -15.57 17.17 -11.75
CA GLY A 202 -15.01 17.32 -13.09
C GLY A 202 -13.77 16.47 -13.41
N LYS A 203 -13.03 16.90 -14.44
CA LYS A 203 -11.81 16.24 -14.94
C LYS A 203 -10.55 16.96 -14.46
N ARG A 204 -9.46 16.22 -14.28
CA ARG A 204 -8.12 16.76 -14.02
C ARG A 204 -7.65 17.54 -15.24
N SER A 205 -7.12 18.74 -15.02
CA SER A 205 -6.62 19.61 -16.09
C SER A 205 -5.20 19.26 -16.56
N SER A 206 -4.49 18.39 -15.84
CA SER A 206 -3.10 18.01 -16.15
C SER A 206 -2.74 16.62 -15.60
N GLY A 207 -1.51 16.19 -15.85
CA GLY A 207 -0.92 14.97 -15.31
C GLY A 207 -1.69 13.71 -15.72
N PRO A 208 -2.23 12.92 -14.77
CA PRO A 208 -2.88 11.64 -15.06
C PRO A 208 -4.19 11.78 -15.86
N GLY A 209 -4.74 12.99 -16.02
CA GLY A 209 -6.02 13.20 -16.71
C GLY A 209 -7.18 12.45 -16.05
N GLY A 210 -8.29 12.26 -16.77
CA GLY A 210 -9.47 11.57 -16.24
C GLY A 210 -10.25 12.39 -15.18
N ARG A 211 -11.20 11.75 -14.48
CA ARG A 211 -11.98 12.39 -13.41
C ARG A 211 -11.17 12.43 -12.11
N HIS A 212 -11.43 13.41 -11.25
CA HIS A 212 -10.98 13.32 -9.86
C HIS A 212 -11.66 12.11 -9.20
N ASP A 213 -10.87 11.13 -8.78
CA ASP A 213 -11.36 9.85 -8.23
C ASP A 213 -10.75 9.52 -6.86
N GLY A 214 -9.81 10.36 -6.39
CA GLY A 214 -9.17 10.22 -5.08
C GLY A 214 -7.82 9.51 -5.15
N THR A 215 -7.40 9.01 -6.31
CA THR A 215 -6.10 8.35 -6.52
C THR A 215 -4.94 9.27 -6.16
N TYR A 216 -5.10 10.60 -6.31
CA TYR A 216 -4.06 11.58 -6.02
C TYR A 216 -4.50 12.55 -4.93
N VAL A 217 -3.54 13.03 -4.13
CA VAL A 217 -3.79 14.02 -3.08
C VAL A 217 -4.46 15.28 -3.66
N GLN A 218 -4.06 15.67 -4.88
CA GLN A 218 -4.58 16.83 -5.60
C GLN A 218 -6.04 16.69 -6.04
N ASP A 219 -6.62 15.49 -5.99
CA ASP A 219 -8.05 15.28 -6.24
C ASP A 219 -8.93 15.83 -5.11
N TRP A 220 -8.35 16.06 -3.94
CA TRP A 220 -9.07 16.52 -2.76
C TRP A 220 -8.88 18.02 -2.56
N GLN A 221 -9.89 18.65 -1.98
CA GLN A 221 -9.82 20.04 -1.51
C GLN A 221 -10.39 20.14 -0.10
N TYR A 222 -9.74 20.95 0.72
CA TYR A 222 -10.27 21.32 2.02
C TYR A 222 -11.37 22.37 1.82
N VAL A 223 -12.55 22.12 2.40
CA VAL A 223 -13.69 23.03 2.40
C VAL A 223 -14.10 23.23 3.85
N ALA A 224 -13.69 24.36 4.44
CA ALA A 224 -13.97 24.67 5.83
C ALA A 224 -15.48 24.55 6.15
N GLY A 225 -15.81 23.91 7.27
CA GLY A 225 -17.19 23.69 7.70
C GLY A 225 -17.96 22.62 6.92
N SER A 226 -17.37 21.98 5.91
CA SER A 226 -18.06 20.91 5.18
C SER A 226 -18.13 19.57 5.93
N GLY A 227 -17.33 19.45 6.98
CA GLY A 227 -17.39 18.43 8.00
C GLY A 227 -17.22 19.09 9.37
N ASN A 228 -16.93 18.31 10.40
CA ASN A 228 -16.77 18.80 11.77
C ASN A 228 -15.31 18.73 12.29
N LEU A 229 -14.37 18.59 11.37
CA LEU A 229 -12.93 18.54 11.64
C LEU A 229 -12.17 19.66 10.91
N ASP A 230 -11.05 20.07 11.50
CA ASP A 230 -10.14 21.03 10.87
C ASP A 230 -9.29 20.40 9.74
N GLN A 231 -8.48 21.22 9.08
CA GLN A 231 -7.61 20.83 7.95
C GLN A 231 -6.61 19.71 8.25
N CYS A 232 -6.30 19.44 9.52
CA CYS A 232 -5.44 18.35 9.96
C CYS A 232 -6.23 17.15 10.53
N ASN A 233 -7.55 17.10 10.31
CA ASN A 233 -8.45 16.19 11.03
C ASN A 233 -8.44 16.40 12.56
N GLY A 234 -8.13 17.61 13.02
CA GLY A 234 -8.20 17.98 14.43
C GLY A 234 -9.61 18.35 14.86
N GLY A 235 -9.91 18.12 16.14
CA GLY A 235 -11.17 18.52 16.76
C GLY A 235 -11.14 18.34 18.28
N THR A 236 -12.29 18.51 18.93
CA THR A 236 -12.43 18.34 20.38
C THR A 236 -13.05 16.98 20.73
N LEU A 237 -12.49 16.34 21.75
CA LEU A 237 -13.05 15.18 22.46
C LEU A 237 -12.91 15.43 23.97
N ASN A 238 -14.02 15.41 24.71
CA ASN A 238 -14.04 15.60 26.16
C ASN A 238 -13.28 16.86 26.63
N GLY A 239 -13.51 18.00 25.94
CA GLY A 239 -12.85 19.27 26.25
C GLY A 239 -11.37 19.36 25.83
N LYS A 240 -10.77 18.30 25.27
CA LYS A 240 -9.37 18.28 24.83
C LYS A 240 -9.26 18.25 23.31
N PHE A 241 -8.23 18.91 22.79
CA PHE A 241 -7.88 18.81 21.38
C PHE A 241 -7.25 17.44 21.09
N VAL A 242 -7.76 16.76 20.07
CA VAL A 242 -7.24 15.48 19.56
C VAL A 242 -7.31 15.46 18.03
N TYR A 243 -6.60 14.51 17.43
CA TYR A 243 -6.79 14.17 16.02
C TYR A 243 -7.79 13.03 15.85
N PHE A 244 -8.45 12.98 14.69
CA PHE A 244 -9.34 11.90 14.33
C PHE A 244 -8.88 11.18 13.06
N ALA A 245 -8.87 9.85 13.11
CA ALA A 245 -8.94 9.02 11.92
C ALA A 245 -10.36 9.05 11.35
N THR A 246 -10.48 9.00 10.02
CA THR A 246 -11.76 9.12 9.30
C THR A 246 -11.89 8.04 8.23
N ASP A 247 -13.13 7.66 7.91
CA ASP A 247 -13.42 6.69 6.83
C ASP A 247 -13.20 7.25 5.42
N THR A 248 -13.06 8.57 5.32
CA THR A 248 -12.78 9.29 4.08
C THR A 248 -11.46 10.05 4.20
N TYR A 249 -10.96 10.56 3.07
CA TYR A 249 -9.76 11.39 3.03
C TYR A 249 -9.81 12.51 4.09
N PRO A 250 -8.74 12.74 4.86
CA PRO A 250 -7.38 12.22 4.66
C PRO A 250 -7.06 10.88 5.34
N PHE A 251 -8.06 10.20 5.91
CA PHE A 251 -7.99 8.94 6.67
C PHE A 251 -7.22 9.03 8.00
N PHE A 252 -6.06 9.68 8.00
CA PHE A 252 -5.31 10.14 9.17
C PHE A 252 -4.83 11.58 8.93
N PRO A 253 -4.43 12.31 9.99
CA PRO A 253 -3.86 13.66 9.85
C PRO A 253 -2.73 13.78 8.82
N ARG A 254 -2.72 14.88 8.06
CA ARG A 254 -1.64 15.25 7.10
C ARG A 254 -0.76 16.40 7.58
N CYS A 255 -1.17 17.02 8.67
CA CYS A 255 -0.45 18.11 9.34
C CYS A 255 -0.63 17.98 10.85
N LEU A 256 0.22 18.71 11.58
CA LEU A 256 0.27 18.71 13.03
C LEU A 256 0.15 20.15 13.55
N TRP A 257 -0.68 20.34 14.56
CA TRP A 257 -0.82 21.58 15.31
C TRP A 257 0.19 21.72 16.45
N GLY A 258 0.81 20.62 16.91
CA GLY A 258 1.84 20.66 17.95
C GLY A 258 3.26 20.68 17.41
N SER A 259 4.23 20.43 18.30
CA SER A 259 5.65 20.34 17.95
C SER A 259 6.01 18.88 17.70
N ALA A 260 6.23 18.50 16.44
CA ALA A 260 6.59 17.12 16.09
C ALA A 260 7.94 16.71 16.73
N SER A 261 7.97 15.51 17.30
CA SER A 261 9.20 14.88 17.80
C SER A 261 10.18 14.61 16.66
N SER A 262 11.47 14.76 16.97
CA SER A 262 12.57 14.43 16.03
C SER A 262 12.60 12.96 15.65
N ASP A 263 12.05 12.07 16.49
CA ASP A 263 12.07 10.62 16.25
C ASP A 263 11.24 10.22 15.02
N PHE A 264 10.32 11.09 14.59
CA PHE A 264 9.48 10.91 13.39
C PHE A 264 10.07 11.55 12.15
N LYS A 265 11.15 12.34 12.29
CA LYS A 265 11.82 12.92 11.12
C LYS A 265 12.54 11.81 10.38
N VAL A 266 12.23 11.67 9.09
CA VAL A 266 12.97 10.77 8.20
C VAL A 266 14.39 11.31 8.07
N GLY A 267 15.33 10.77 8.83
CA GLY A 267 16.74 11.06 8.69
C GLY A 267 17.24 10.56 7.33
N ARG A 268 17.92 11.42 6.57
CA ARG A 268 18.92 10.95 5.61
C ARG A 268 19.96 10.18 6.44
N GLY A 269 19.94 8.85 6.37
CA GLY A 269 20.97 7.96 6.89
C GLY A 269 21.41 8.20 8.35
N ARG A 270 20.73 7.59 9.31
CA ARG A 270 21.47 6.98 10.43
C ARG A 270 21.48 5.49 10.15
N GLY A 271 22.53 5.06 9.43
CA GLY A 271 22.87 3.65 9.38
C GLY A 271 22.96 3.11 10.79
N ASN A 272 22.48 1.89 10.97
CA ASN A 272 22.77 1.05 12.12
C ASN A 272 24.20 1.32 12.60
N GLN A 273 24.34 1.96 13.75
CA GLN A 273 25.51 1.69 14.58
C GLN A 273 25.36 0.22 14.98
N ARG A 274 26.11 -0.62 14.27
CA ARG A 274 26.34 -2.03 14.57
C ARG A 274 26.68 -2.16 16.05
N GLY A 275 26.15 -3.23 16.65
CA GLY A 275 26.23 -3.49 18.07
C GLY A 275 27.62 -3.32 18.65
N GLN A 276 27.71 -2.50 19.70
CA GLN A 276 28.79 -2.59 20.66
C GLN A 276 28.47 -3.76 21.59
N ARG A 277 29.08 -4.91 21.31
CA ARG A 277 29.39 -5.88 22.36
C ARG A 277 30.60 -5.34 23.15
N PRO A 278 30.61 -5.41 24.49
CA PRO A 278 31.78 -5.04 25.26
C PRO A 278 32.84 -6.14 25.09
N GLN A 279 33.95 -5.82 24.43
CA GLN A 279 35.10 -6.70 24.35
C GLN A 279 36.18 -6.22 25.33
N PHE A 280 36.50 -7.11 26.25
CA PHE A 280 37.55 -7.02 27.25
C PHE A 280 38.87 -6.58 26.63
N GLY A 281 39.58 -5.70 27.35
CA GLY A 281 40.90 -5.24 26.97
C GLY A 281 41.96 -6.33 27.12
N GLN A 282 42.93 -6.30 26.22
CA GLN A 282 44.32 -6.66 26.49
C GLN A 282 45.22 -6.03 25.42
N GLY A 283 46.43 -5.69 25.85
CA GLY A 283 47.33 -4.73 25.22
C GLY A 283 48.01 -5.21 23.94
N GLY A 284 48.70 -4.28 23.31
CA GLY A 284 49.51 -4.56 22.12
C GLY A 284 50.02 -3.28 21.45
N GLN A 285 51.26 -2.91 21.79
CA GLN A 285 52.10 -1.86 21.21
C GLN A 285 52.14 -1.97 19.66
N ARG A 286 52.23 -0.90 18.85
CA ARG A 286 53.46 -0.15 18.44
C ARG A 286 53.19 0.46 17.00
N PRO A 287 54.09 1.23 16.34
CA PRO A 287 53.97 2.69 16.24
C PRO A 287 53.91 3.29 14.81
N ASN A 288 53.58 4.58 14.78
CA ASN A 288 54.01 5.70 13.91
C ASN A 288 54.66 5.46 12.52
N ASN A 289 54.07 6.11 11.51
CA ASN A 289 54.69 6.92 10.44
C ASN A 289 53.52 7.46 9.60
N GLY A 290 53.30 8.76 9.33
CA GLY A 290 54.23 9.85 9.13
C GLY A 290 54.48 10.02 7.63
N PHE A 291 53.62 10.73 6.89
CA PHE A 291 54.09 11.55 5.76
C PHE A 291 53.05 12.55 5.25
N LEU A 292 53.61 13.66 4.77
CA LEU A 292 53.05 14.94 4.39
C LEU A 292 52.39 14.92 2.99
N GLY A 293 51.46 15.85 2.79
CA GLY A 293 51.71 16.85 1.75
C GLY A 293 50.78 16.90 0.53
N ARG A 294 50.16 18.09 0.42
CA ARG A 294 49.93 18.91 -0.79
C ARG A 294 48.58 18.86 -1.53
N SER A 295 47.99 20.04 -1.44
CA SER A 295 47.06 20.76 -2.31
C SER A 295 47.41 20.83 -3.79
N ASN A 296 46.36 20.96 -4.63
CA ASN A 296 46.10 22.00 -5.65
C ASN A 296 44.85 21.55 -6.45
N GLN A 297 43.70 22.22 -6.41
CA GLN A 297 43.25 23.43 -7.14
C GLN A 297 43.34 23.40 -8.68
N ALA A 298 42.17 23.70 -9.28
CA ALA A 298 41.85 24.09 -10.68
C ALA A 298 41.96 22.96 -11.74
N ASN A 299 41.17 22.88 -12.82
CA ASN A 299 40.38 23.91 -13.50
C ASN A 299 39.23 23.28 -14.33
N ASN A 300 38.30 24.16 -14.67
CA ASN A 300 37.13 24.06 -15.54
C ASN A 300 37.42 23.59 -16.98
N GLN A 301 36.51 22.85 -17.62
CA GLN A 301 36.18 23.03 -19.06
C GLN A 301 34.95 22.24 -19.53
N SER A 302 34.15 22.95 -20.32
CA SER A 302 32.90 22.58 -21.00
C SER A 302 33.18 21.89 -22.34
N PHE A 303 32.38 20.89 -22.72
CA PHE A 303 32.19 20.49 -24.12
C PHE A 303 30.72 20.14 -24.37
N GLY A 304 30.10 20.88 -25.30
CA GLY A 304 28.82 20.56 -25.89
C GLY A 304 28.95 19.58 -27.07
N GLY A 305 27.87 18.87 -27.36
CA GLY A 305 27.72 18.03 -28.56
C GLY A 305 26.26 17.61 -28.73
N GLN A 306 25.62 18.08 -29.81
CA GLN A 306 24.27 17.74 -30.25
C GLN A 306 24.27 16.59 -31.29
N ARG A 307 23.09 15.92 -31.38
CA ARG A 307 22.48 15.14 -32.51
C ARG A 307 22.31 13.62 -32.24
N PRO A 308 21.37 12.91 -32.92
CA PRO A 308 19.98 13.26 -33.31
C PRO A 308 18.96 12.14 -32.94
N GLN A 309 17.70 12.37 -33.34
CA GLN A 309 16.52 11.52 -33.10
C GLN A 309 16.63 10.07 -33.62
N GLY A 310 16.11 9.11 -32.84
CA GLY A 310 15.86 7.72 -33.24
C GLY A 310 14.51 7.23 -32.69
N ARG A 311 13.67 6.69 -33.57
CA ARG A 311 12.30 6.22 -33.33
C ARG A 311 12.26 4.94 -32.48
N GLY A 312 11.34 4.93 -31.51
CA GLY A 312 10.37 3.86 -31.20
C GLY A 312 10.86 2.44 -30.91
N MET A 313 10.55 1.95 -29.72
CA MET A 313 9.82 0.68 -29.49
C MET A 313 9.34 0.64 -28.04
N GLY A 314 8.03 0.82 -27.86
CA GLY A 314 7.37 0.69 -26.56
C GLY A 314 6.98 -0.77 -26.26
N GLN A 315 6.87 -1.10 -24.98
CA GLN A 315 5.98 -2.13 -24.37
C GLN A 315 6.33 -2.22 -22.86
N GLY A 316 5.40 -2.43 -21.92
CA GLY A 316 4.04 -2.91 -22.06
C GLY A 316 3.11 -2.35 -21.00
N ARG A 317 1.94 -1.91 -21.47
CA ARG A 317 0.72 -1.76 -20.67
C ARG A 317 0.21 -3.17 -20.39
N PHE A 318 0.06 -3.53 -19.11
CA PHE A 318 -0.32 -4.89 -18.66
C PHE A 318 -1.84 -5.13 -18.78
N GLY A 319 -2.41 -4.85 -19.95
CA GLY A 319 -3.83 -5.06 -20.24
C GLY A 319 -4.06 -5.16 -21.76
N PRO A 320 -5.19 -5.76 -22.19
CA PRO A 320 -5.53 -5.82 -23.60
C PRO A 320 -5.61 -4.40 -24.19
N PRO A 321 -5.20 -4.20 -25.45
CA PRO A 321 -5.35 -2.92 -26.11
C PRO A 321 -6.82 -2.50 -26.14
N GLN A 322 -7.09 -1.19 -26.16
CA GLN A 322 -8.45 -0.66 -26.05
C GLN A 322 -9.33 -1.13 -27.21
N GLU A 323 -8.73 -1.31 -28.38
CA GLU A 323 -9.34 -1.83 -29.60
C GLU A 323 -9.84 -3.27 -29.41
N ALA A 324 -9.13 -4.08 -28.60
CA ALA A 324 -9.56 -5.44 -28.26
C ALA A 324 -10.76 -5.44 -27.29
N LEU A 325 -10.85 -4.47 -26.37
CA LEU A 325 -12.00 -4.31 -25.46
C LEU A 325 -13.24 -3.82 -26.22
N GLN A 326 -13.06 -2.85 -27.12
CA GLN A 326 -14.14 -2.31 -27.96
C GLN A 326 -14.74 -3.37 -28.88
N ALA A 327 -13.91 -4.24 -29.46
CA ALA A 327 -14.37 -5.33 -30.34
C ALA A 327 -15.33 -6.33 -29.67
N CYS A 328 -15.46 -6.28 -28.33
CA CYS A 328 -16.32 -7.15 -27.53
C CYS A 328 -17.36 -6.41 -26.67
N THR A 329 -17.49 -5.07 -26.78
CA THR A 329 -18.38 -4.28 -25.92
C THR A 329 -19.87 -4.64 -26.08
N SER A 330 -20.29 -5.09 -27.26
CA SER A 330 -21.68 -5.51 -27.56
C SER A 330 -21.81 -7.01 -27.82
N LYS A 331 -20.86 -7.81 -27.31
CA LYS A 331 -20.76 -9.25 -27.59
C LYS A 331 -20.66 -10.06 -26.32
N ASN A 332 -21.09 -11.31 -26.39
CA ASN A 332 -20.98 -12.30 -25.33
C ASN A 332 -19.67 -13.10 -25.44
N THR A 333 -19.26 -13.72 -24.33
CA THR A 333 -18.12 -14.66 -24.29
C THR A 333 -18.27 -15.73 -25.38
N GLY A 334 -17.19 -16.01 -26.12
CA GLY A 334 -17.15 -17.00 -27.20
C GLY A 334 -17.57 -16.47 -28.58
N GLN A 335 -18.18 -15.29 -28.68
CA GLN A 335 -18.53 -14.70 -29.98
C GLN A 335 -17.29 -14.20 -30.74
N ARG A 336 -17.34 -14.30 -32.08
CA ARG A 336 -16.25 -13.86 -32.95
C ARG A 336 -16.04 -12.35 -32.88
N CYS A 337 -14.78 -11.93 -32.87
CA CYS A 337 -14.38 -10.53 -32.82
C CYS A 337 -13.13 -10.30 -33.68
N GLY A 338 -12.86 -9.04 -34.00
CA GLY A 338 -11.62 -8.63 -34.65
C GLY A 338 -11.35 -7.14 -34.46
N PHE A 339 -10.08 -6.75 -34.50
CA PHE A 339 -9.63 -5.36 -34.33
C PHE A 339 -8.30 -5.13 -35.05
N ASN A 340 -7.93 -3.87 -35.27
CA ASN A 340 -6.65 -3.51 -35.85
C ASN A 340 -5.64 -3.20 -34.73
N ALA A 341 -4.50 -3.89 -34.73
CA ALA A 341 -3.43 -3.63 -33.78
C ALA A 341 -2.63 -2.36 -34.13
N PRO A 342 -1.95 -1.74 -33.15
CA PRO A 342 -0.97 -0.69 -33.43
C PRO A 342 0.07 -1.19 -34.44
N GLY A 343 0.10 -0.59 -35.64
CA GLY A 343 0.87 -1.06 -36.79
C GLY A 343 0.05 -1.58 -37.98
N GLY A 344 -1.29 -1.49 -37.93
CA GLY A 344 -2.17 -1.74 -39.08
C GLY A 344 -2.52 -3.22 -39.33
N ARG A 345 -2.02 -4.13 -38.49
CA ARG A 345 -2.32 -5.57 -38.60
C ARG A 345 -3.70 -5.89 -38.07
N GLN A 346 -4.55 -6.52 -38.89
CA GLN A 346 -5.84 -7.02 -38.47
C GLN A 346 -5.69 -8.30 -37.63
N ILE A 347 -6.38 -8.36 -36.49
CA ILE A 347 -6.38 -9.48 -35.55
C ILE A 347 -7.79 -10.00 -35.40
N SER A 348 -7.97 -11.32 -35.50
CA SER A 348 -9.26 -12.02 -35.39
C SER A 348 -9.24 -13.00 -34.23
N GLY A 349 -10.36 -13.15 -33.52
CA GLY A 349 -10.43 -13.92 -32.29
C GLY A 349 -11.84 -14.21 -31.78
N THR A 350 -11.95 -14.55 -30.50
CA THR A 350 -13.22 -14.64 -29.78
C THR A 350 -13.19 -13.81 -28.50
N CYS A 351 -14.35 -13.32 -28.08
CA CYS A 351 -14.47 -12.56 -26.84
C CYS A 351 -14.24 -13.46 -25.63
N GLY A 352 -13.30 -13.10 -24.77
CA GLY A 352 -12.97 -13.80 -23.53
C GLY A 352 -12.86 -12.84 -22.34
N VAL A 353 -13.05 -13.36 -21.14
CA VAL A 353 -13.00 -12.58 -19.90
C VAL A 353 -11.54 -12.36 -19.47
N THR A 354 -11.16 -11.12 -19.22
CA THR A 354 -9.83 -10.73 -18.74
C THR A 354 -9.73 -10.88 -17.21
N PRO A 355 -8.52 -10.88 -16.62
CA PRO A 355 -8.35 -10.87 -15.16
C PRO A 355 -9.06 -9.71 -14.44
N ASP A 356 -9.30 -8.60 -15.15
CA ASP A 356 -10.03 -7.42 -14.66
C ASP A 356 -11.55 -7.52 -14.90
N ARG A 357 -12.06 -8.73 -15.23
CA ARG A 357 -13.47 -9.05 -15.50
C ARG A 357 -14.11 -8.27 -16.65
N GLN A 358 -13.32 -7.87 -17.64
CA GLN A 358 -13.79 -7.23 -18.87
C GLN A 358 -13.79 -8.23 -20.03
N LEU A 359 -14.66 -8.04 -21.02
CA LEU A 359 -14.59 -8.82 -22.26
C LEU A 359 -13.62 -8.17 -23.25
N ALA A 360 -12.64 -8.93 -23.72
CA ALA A 360 -11.68 -8.52 -24.72
C ALA A 360 -11.58 -9.56 -25.85
N CYS A 361 -11.24 -9.10 -27.05
CA CYS A 361 -11.02 -9.96 -28.19
C CYS A 361 -9.68 -10.71 -28.07
N MET A 362 -9.73 -12.04 -27.95
CA MET A 362 -8.55 -12.89 -27.77
C MET A 362 -8.21 -13.66 -29.06
N PRO A 363 -6.97 -13.54 -29.59
CA PRO A 363 -6.56 -14.26 -30.81
C PRO A 363 -6.58 -15.79 -30.61
N ARG A 364 -6.87 -16.54 -31.67
CA ARG A 364 -6.73 -18.01 -31.66
C ARG A 364 -5.25 -18.37 -31.40
N GLY A 365 -4.99 -19.09 -30.30
CA GLY A 365 -3.63 -19.46 -29.88
C GLY A 365 -2.94 -18.46 -28.94
N GLY A 366 -3.60 -17.35 -28.58
CA GLY A 366 -3.12 -16.49 -27.49
C GLY A 366 -3.18 -17.22 -26.15
N ARG A 367 -2.13 -17.11 -25.33
CA ARG A 367 -2.13 -17.66 -23.96
C ARG A 367 -3.41 -17.19 -23.25
N ARG A 368 -4.27 -18.13 -22.90
CA ARG A 368 -5.35 -17.87 -21.94
C ARG A 368 -4.67 -17.43 -20.63
N PRO A 369 -5.00 -16.25 -20.10
CA PRO A 369 -4.40 -15.78 -18.85
C PRO A 369 -4.73 -16.70 -17.68
#